data_AF-A0A2Z2KJT1-F1
#
_entry.id   AF-A0A2Z2KJT1-F1
#
_cell.length_a   1.000
_cell.length_b   1.000
_cell.length_c   1.000
_cell.angle_alpha   90.00
_cell.angle_beta   90.00
_cell.angle_gamma   90.00
#
_symmetry.space_group_name_H-M   'P 1'
#
loop_
_entity.id
_entity.type
_entity.pdbx_description
1 polymer ?
#
loop_
_entity_poly.entity_id
_entity_poly.type
_entity_poly.pdbx_seq_one_letter_code
_entity_poly.pdbx_strand_id
1 'polypeptide(L)'
;MNLYKIMFEHFAPKDSKAGIVTYLQAKSDEEVYEWLKSDPVAGNEGKIITSYKYKEEDDEIYDVYDKEYNCIGQENFKERMIRLRGDMFDEDAEVEGAYYGVTLYGWECVRENIPNMLLDIMRLSGVAIEEINRS
;
A
#
# COMPACT_ATOMS: atom_id res chain seq x y z
N MET A 1 11.25 14.46 2.07
CA MET A 1 10.53 13.32 1.44
C MET A 1 11.10 12.05 2.04
N ASN A 2 10.27 11.04 2.16
CA ASN A 2 10.59 9.73 2.67
C ASN A 2 10.64 8.74 1.50
N LEU A 3 11.38 7.65 1.70
CA LEU A 3 11.41 6.52 0.79
C LEU A 3 10.53 5.42 1.36
N TYR A 4 9.51 5.05 0.59
CA TYR A 4 8.64 3.93 0.89
C TYR A 4 8.96 2.75 -0.02
N LYS A 5 8.77 1.56 0.51
CA LYS A 5 8.81 0.30 -0.23
C LYS A 5 7.38 -0.16 -0.41
N ILE A 6 6.94 -0.28 -1.66
CA ILE A 6 5.61 -0.78 -2.01
C ILE A 6 5.71 -2.27 -2.21
N MET A 7 4.89 -3.02 -1.47
CA MET A 7 4.88 -4.47 -1.42
C MET A 7 3.53 -4.99 -1.89
N PHE A 8 3.52 -6.24 -2.31
CA PHE A 8 2.29 -6.94 -2.64
C PHE A 8 2.33 -8.35 -2.09
N GLU A 9 1.14 -8.91 -1.89
CA GLU A 9 0.93 -10.33 -1.70
C GLU A 9 -0.22 -10.79 -2.58
N HIS A 10 0.09 -11.69 -3.51
CA HIS A 10 -0.88 -12.30 -4.40
C HIS A 10 -1.26 -13.68 -3.86
N PHE A 11 -2.54 -13.88 -3.58
CA PHE A 11 -3.11 -15.15 -3.14
C PHE A 11 -3.80 -15.83 -4.31
N ALA A 12 -3.44 -17.08 -4.60
CA ALA A 12 -4.15 -17.93 -5.53
C ALA A 12 -4.40 -19.31 -4.90
N PRO A 13 -5.41 -20.09 -5.35
CA PRO A 13 -5.77 -21.37 -4.73
C PRO A 13 -4.65 -22.42 -4.64
N LYS A 14 -3.56 -22.26 -5.40
CA LYS A 14 -2.43 -23.19 -5.47
C LYS A 14 -1.11 -22.62 -4.97
N ASP A 15 -0.99 -21.30 -4.87
CA ASP A 15 0.26 -20.63 -4.54
C ASP A 15 0.00 -19.21 -4.05
N SER A 16 0.86 -18.72 -3.18
CA SER A 16 0.90 -17.31 -2.81
C SER A 16 2.28 -16.72 -3.12
N LYS A 17 2.31 -15.52 -3.70
CA LYS A 17 3.54 -14.82 -4.04
C LYS A 17 3.54 -13.45 -3.38
N ALA A 18 4.51 -13.23 -2.50
CA ALA A 18 4.80 -11.91 -1.96
C ALA A 18 6.03 -11.28 -2.65
N GLY A 19 6.07 -9.96 -2.73
CA GLY A 19 7.16 -9.28 -3.40
C GLY A 19 7.19 -7.77 -3.18
N ILE A 20 8.15 -7.14 -3.85
CA ILE A 20 8.30 -5.69 -3.90
C ILE A 20 7.87 -5.24 -5.29
N VAL A 21 6.93 -4.31 -5.35
CA VAL A 21 6.50 -3.70 -6.62
C VAL A 21 7.54 -2.65 -7.05
N THR A 22 7.80 -1.68 -6.18
CA THR A 22 8.70 -0.56 -6.45
C THR A 22 9.08 0.16 -5.16
N TYR A 23 9.96 1.14 -5.26
CA TYR A 23 10.14 2.17 -4.23
C TYR A 23 9.39 3.44 -4.64
N LEU A 24 8.80 4.13 -3.67
CA LEU A 24 8.05 5.36 -3.88
C LEU A 24 8.63 6.49 -3.02
N GLN A 25 8.90 7.62 -3.65
CA GLN A 25 9.25 8.84 -2.94
C GLN A 25 7.97 9.63 -2.62
N ALA A 26 7.63 9.73 -1.33
CA ALA A 26 6.43 10.43 -0.86
C ALA A 26 6.69 11.20 0.45
N LYS A 27 5.83 12.12 0.84
CA LYS A 27 5.98 12.94 2.05
C LYS A 27 5.37 12.32 3.30
N SER A 28 4.35 11.48 3.15
CA SER A 28 3.59 10.88 4.24
C SER A 28 2.95 9.57 3.77
N ASP A 29 2.50 8.75 4.73
CA ASP A 29 1.69 7.54 4.45
C ASP A 29 0.42 7.89 3.65
N GLU A 30 -0.16 9.07 3.89
CA GLU A 30 -1.33 9.54 3.16
C GLU A 30 -1.04 9.79 1.67
N GLU A 31 0.15 10.31 1.31
CA GLU A 31 0.52 10.43 -0.10
C GLU A 31 0.72 9.05 -0.76
N VAL A 32 1.18 8.04 0.00
CA VAL A 32 1.28 6.66 -0.49
C VAL A 32 -0.10 6.07 -0.74
N TYR A 33 -1.03 6.28 0.19
CA TYR A 33 -2.43 5.86 0.06
C TYR A 33 -3.09 6.45 -1.20
N GLU A 34 -3.02 7.77 -1.37
CA GLU A 34 -3.62 8.44 -2.54
C GLU A 34 -2.97 7.99 -3.85
N TRP A 35 -1.66 7.71 -3.83
CA TRP A 35 -0.96 7.17 -4.98
C TRP A 35 -1.48 5.77 -5.33
N LEU A 36 -1.60 4.84 -4.36
CA LEU A 36 -2.15 3.49 -4.58
C LEU A 36 -3.61 3.52 -5.06
N LYS A 37 -4.44 4.38 -4.46
CA LYS A 37 -5.84 4.59 -4.82
C LYS A 37 -6.02 5.05 -6.27
N SER A 38 -5.01 5.70 -6.86
CA SER A 38 -5.05 6.18 -8.25
C SER A 38 -4.82 5.10 -9.31
N ASP A 39 -4.62 3.84 -8.90
CA ASP A 39 -4.24 2.71 -9.74
C ASP A 39 -3.02 3.02 -10.65
N PRO A 40 -1.86 3.34 -10.05
CA PRO A 40 -0.70 3.84 -10.78
C PRO A 40 -0.04 2.74 -11.60
N VAL A 41 0.68 3.13 -12.65
CA VAL A 41 1.61 2.23 -13.34
C VAL A 41 2.96 2.34 -12.65
N ALA A 42 3.49 1.23 -12.16
CA ALA A 42 4.67 1.25 -11.31
C ALA A 42 5.57 0.03 -11.52
N GLY A 43 6.88 0.27 -11.51
CA GLY A 43 7.88 -0.78 -11.68
C GLY A 43 7.74 -1.55 -13.00
N ASN A 44 8.13 -2.82 -13.00
CA ASN A 44 8.07 -3.70 -14.19
C ASN A 44 6.80 -4.58 -14.24
N GLU A 45 6.00 -4.61 -13.16
CA GLU A 45 4.85 -5.52 -13.04
C GLU A 45 3.55 -4.94 -13.62
N GLY A 46 3.54 -3.66 -14.04
CA GLY A 46 2.45 -3.04 -14.77
C GLY A 46 1.58 -2.12 -13.91
N LYS A 47 0.27 -2.11 -14.18
CA LYS A 47 -0.69 -1.26 -13.48
C LYS A 47 -1.06 -1.90 -12.12
N ILE A 48 -0.83 -1.18 -11.04
CA ILE A 48 -1.37 -1.51 -9.72
C ILE A 48 -2.87 -1.30 -9.77
N ILE A 49 -3.66 -2.29 -9.35
CA ILE A 49 -5.12 -2.21 -9.31
C ILE A 49 -5.55 -2.46 -7.88
N THR A 50 -6.15 -1.46 -7.25
CA THR A 50 -6.65 -1.54 -5.88
C THR A 50 -8.17 -1.40 -5.85
N SER A 51 -8.81 -1.92 -4.81
CA SER A 51 -10.23 -1.64 -4.55
C SER A 51 -10.44 -0.35 -3.75
N TYR A 52 -9.38 0.41 -3.44
CA TYR A 52 -9.42 1.47 -2.42
C TYR A 52 -10.41 2.56 -2.79
N LYS A 53 -10.44 2.94 -4.06
CA LYS A 53 -11.40 3.93 -4.57
C LYS A 53 -12.84 3.51 -4.30
N TYR A 54 -13.19 2.25 -4.54
CA TYR A 54 -14.55 1.76 -4.38
C TYR A 54 -14.92 1.59 -2.91
N LYS A 55 -14.02 1.03 -2.09
CA LYS A 55 -14.25 0.86 -0.66
C LYS A 55 -14.37 2.18 0.10
N GLU A 56 -13.70 3.23 -0.38
CA GLU A 56 -13.88 4.57 0.18
C GLU A 56 -15.21 5.21 -0.22
N GLU A 57 -15.78 4.87 -1.39
CA GLU A 57 -17.12 5.31 -1.81
C GLU A 57 -18.25 4.62 -1.02
N ASP A 58 -17.98 3.47 -0.40
CA ASP A 58 -18.96 2.73 0.40
C ASP A 58 -19.23 3.35 1.79
N ASP A 59 -18.44 4.38 2.20
CA ASP A 59 -18.55 5.09 3.49
C ASP A 59 -18.65 4.14 4.71
N GLU A 60 -18.03 2.96 4.62
CA GLU A 60 -18.04 1.97 5.68
C GLU A 60 -17.21 2.45 6.88
N ILE A 61 -17.78 2.24 8.07
CA ILE A 61 -17.15 2.61 9.35
C ILE A 61 -16.72 1.32 10.05
N TYR A 62 -15.45 1.25 10.40
CA TYR A 62 -14.86 0.12 11.10
C TYR A 62 -14.61 0.47 12.57
N ASP A 63 -15.04 -0.41 13.47
CA ASP A 63 -14.71 -0.29 14.88
C ASP A 63 -13.24 -0.69 15.12
N VAL A 64 -12.52 0.14 15.86
CA VAL A 64 -11.12 -0.12 16.24
C VAL A 64 -11.10 -0.73 17.64
N TYR A 65 -10.53 -1.92 17.74
CA TYR A 65 -10.44 -2.67 19.00
C TYR A 65 -9.03 -2.62 19.59
N ASP A 66 -8.95 -2.58 20.92
CA ASP A 66 -7.70 -2.83 21.64
C ASP A 66 -7.42 -4.35 21.77
N LYS A 67 -6.31 -4.70 22.43
CA LYS A 67 -5.90 -6.11 22.66
C LYS A 67 -6.86 -6.88 23.55
N GLU A 68 -7.73 -6.20 24.28
CA GLU A 68 -8.75 -6.77 25.17
C GLU A 68 -10.13 -6.81 24.49
N TYR A 69 -10.20 -6.50 23.18
CA TYR A 69 -11.42 -6.39 22.39
C TYR A 69 -12.38 -5.29 22.86
N ASN A 70 -11.88 -4.24 23.53
CA ASN A 70 -12.67 -3.05 23.78
C ASN A 70 -12.65 -2.13 22.55
N CYS A 71 -13.82 -1.63 22.14
CA CYS A 71 -13.90 -0.62 21.08
C CYS A 71 -13.33 0.71 21.61
N ILE A 72 -12.22 1.14 21.03
CA ILE A 72 -11.49 2.37 21.39
C ILE A 72 -11.72 3.52 20.41
N GLY A 73 -12.43 3.27 19.31
CA GLY A 73 -12.76 4.27 18.32
C GLY A 73 -13.41 3.69 17.07
N GLN A 74 -13.68 4.57 16.12
CA GLN A 74 -14.20 4.24 14.81
C GLN A 74 -13.34 4.93 13.76
N GLU A 75 -13.10 4.26 12.64
CA GLU A 75 -12.31 4.78 11.54
C GLU A 75 -12.97 4.46 10.20
N ASN A 76 -12.76 5.31 9.19
CA ASN A 76 -13.17 5.02 7.82
C ASN A 76 -12.14 4.13 7.10
N PHE A 77 -12.48 3.65 5.90
CA PHE A 77 -11.60 2.80 5.10
C PHE A 77 -10.20 3.41 4.88
N LYS A 78 -10.12 4.70 4.55
CA LYS A 78 -8.85 5.40 4.33
C LYS A 78 -8.00 5.43 5.59
N GLU A 79 -8.58 5.78 6.73
CA GLU A 79 -7.89 5.80 8.03
C GLU A 79 -7.39 4.40 8.41
N ARG A 80 -8.21 3.37 8.20
CA ARG A 80 -7.83 1.96 8.39
C ARG A 80 -6.62 1.59 7.55
N MET A 81 -6.65 1.88 6.24
CA MET A 81 -5.55 1.58 5.33
C MET A 81 -4.27 2.32 5.70
N ILE A 82 -4.35 3.59 6.11
CA ILE A 82 -3.19 4.36 6.55
C ILE A 82 -2.61 3.79 7.85
N ARG A 83 -3.46 3.43 8.82
CA ARG A 83 -3.05 2.85 10.11
C ARG A 83 -2.36 1.50 9.93
N LEU A 84 -2.92 0.64 9.08
CA LEU A 84 -2.38 -0.70 8.79
C LEU A 84 -1.22 -0.66 7.78
N ARG A 85 -1.08 0.44 7.04
CA ARG A 85 -0.15 0.60 5.91
C ARG A 85 -0.45 -0.34 4.74
N GLY A 86 -1.73 -0.44 4.42
CA GLY A 86 -2.27 -1.21 3.30
C GLY A 86 -3.03 -2.46 3.73
N ASP A 87 -3.81 -2.98 2.79
CA ASP A 87 -4.65 -4.16 2.94
C ASP A 87 -3.85 -5.45 3.06
N MET A 88 -2.58 -5.47 2.62
CA MET A 88 -1.66 -6.60 2.85
C MET A 88 -1.45 -6.90 4.34
N PHE A 89 -1.62 -5.93 5.22
CA PHE A 89 -1.46 -6.09 6.67
C PHE A 89 -2.80 -6.13 7.41
N ASP A 90 -3.90 -6.23 6.68
CA ASP A 90 -5.23 -6.38 7.26
C ASP A 90 -5.52 -7.86 7.52
N GLU A 91 -5.58 -8.22 8.80
CA GLU A 91 -5.88 -9.60 9.23
C GLU A 91 -7.31 -10.04 8.85
N ASP A 92 -8.20 -9.08 8.62
CA ASP A 92 -9.58 -9.32 8.18
C ASP A 92 -9.72 -9.28 6.65
N ALA A 93 -8.62 -9.20 5.90
CA ALA A 93 -8.67 -9.16 4.45
C ALA A 93 -9.33 -10.42 3.89
N GLU A 94 -10.50 -10.26 3.28
CA GLU A 94 -11.23 -11.35 2.62
C GLU A 94 -10.49 -11.79 1.35
N VAL A 95 -9.63 -12.81 1.50
CA VAL A 95 -8.94 -13.49 0.39
C VAL A 95 -9.65 -14.79 -0.02
N GLU A 96 -10.64 -15.23 0.75
CA GLU A 96 -11.39 -16.46 0.51
C GLU A 96 -12.37 -16.32 -0.67
N GLY A 97 -12.36 -17.29 -1.59
CA GLY A 97 -13.31 -17.34 -2.72
C GLY A 97 -12.85 -16.67 -4.02
N ALA A 98 -11.65 -16.07 -4.05
CA ALA A 98 -11.09 -15.49 -5.27
C ALA A 98 -10.64 -16.57 -6.27
N TYR A 99 -11.53 -16.98 -7.18
CA TYR A 99 -11.22 -17.96 -8.24
C TYR A 99 -10.05 -17.51 -9.15
N TYR A 100 -9.84 -16.20 -9.29
CA TYR A 100 -8.77 -15.58 -10.08
C TYR A 100 -7.60 -15.03 -9.25
N GLY A 101 -7.60 -15.32 -7.94
CA GLY A 101 -6.66 -14.76 -6.98
C GLY A 101 -6.92 -13.29 -6.63
N VAL A 102 -6.35 -12.86 -5.52
CA VAL A 102 -6.44 -11.48 -4.98
C VAL A 102 -5.03 -10.99 -4.72
N THR A 103 -4.74 -9.76 -5.14
CA THR A 103 -3.49 -9.08 -4.80
C THR A 103 -3.79 -8.00 -3.79
N LEU A 104 -3.19 -8.12 -2.61
CA LEU A 104 -3.20 -7.08 -1.58
C LEU A 104 -1.92 -6.27 -1.68
N TYR A 105 -1.98 -5.01 -1.26
CA TYR A 105 -0.85 -4.09 -1.30
C TYR A 105 -0.52 -3.54 0.08
N GLY A 106 0.75 -3.27 0.30
CA GLY A 106 1.23 -2.71 1.56
C GLY A 106 2.41 -1.79 1.34
N TRP A 107 2.72 -0.96 2.33
CA TRP A 107 3.90 -0.12 2.28
C TRP A 107 4.66 -0.05 3.61
N GLU A 108 5.95 0.19 3.48
CA GLU A 108 6.86 0.38 4.61
C GLU A 108 7.70 1.63 4.38
N CYS A 109 7.79 2.51 5.38
CA CYS A 109 8.73 3.62 5.36
C CYS A 109 10.15 3.08 5.61
N VAL A 110 10.94 2.95 4.55
CA VAL A 110 12.32 2.45 4.61
C VAL A 110 13.26 3.50 5.17
N ARG A 111 13.04 4.77 4.79
CA ARG A 111 13.89 5.87 5.22
C ARG A 111 13.15 7.20 5.21
N GLU A 112 13.10 7.81 6.38
CA GLU A 112 12.64 9.19 6.50
C GLU A 112 13.70 10.18 6.00
N ASN A 113 13.25 11.31 5.45
CA ASN A 113 14.11 12.42 5.03
C ASN A 113 15.29 11.98 4.16
N ILE A 114 15.01 11.15 3.15
CA ILE A 114 16.04 10.61 2.26
C ILE A 114 16.70 11.75 1.45
N PRO A 115 18.05 11.86 1.44
CA PRO A 115 18.74 12.84 0.60
C PRO A 115 18.62 12.50 -0.88
N ASN A 116 18.46 13.52 -1.73
CA ASN A 116 18.37 13.34 -3.20
C ASN A 116 19.58 12.59 -3.77
N MET A 117 20.78 12.85 -3.26
CA MET A 117 22.00 12.14 -3.67
C MET A 117 21.86 10.61 -3.52
N LEU A 118 21.18 10.13 -2.47
CA LEU A 118 20.99 8.69 -2.28
C LEU A 118 19.99 8.12 -3.28
N LEU A 119 18.93 8.86 -3.60
CA LEU A 119 17.97 8.49 -4.64
C LEU A 119 18.66 8.38 -6.01
N ASP A 120 19.53 9.32 -6.34
CA ASP A 120 20.30 9.30 -7.58
C ASP A 120 21.22 8.07 -7.66
N ILE A 121 21.91 7.72 -6.56
CA ILE A 121 22.74 6.51 -6.48
C ILE A 121 21.89 5.25 -6.69
N MET A 122 20.71 5.18 -6.07
CA MET A 122 19.81 4.04 -6.22
C MET A 122 19.33 3.90 -7.67
N ARG A 123 18.95 5.01 -8.32
CA ARG A 123 18.57 5.02 -9.74
C ARG A 123 19.71 4.57 -10.65
N LEU A 124 20.92 5.07 -10.41
CA LEU A 124 22.12 4.67 -11.14
C LEU A 124 22.45 3.18 -10.95
N SER A 125 22.04 2.60 -9.83
CA SER A 125 22.19 1.17 -9.53
C SER A 125 21.07 0.30 -10.13
N GLY A 126 20.15 0.89 -10.90
CA GLY A 126 19.04 0.19 -11.55
C GLY A 126 17.82 -0.04 -10.67
N VAL A 127 17.73 0.61 -9.50
CA VAL A 127 16.54 0.54 -8.65
C VAL A 127 15.46 1.45 -9.22
N ALA A 128 14.28 0.88 -9.51
CA ALA A 128 13.10 1.66 -9.89
C ALA A 128 12.58 2.46 -8.68
N ILE A 129 12.44 3.77 -8.85
CA ILE A 129 11.91 4.68 -7.84
C ILE A 129 10.88 5.59 -8.51
N GLU A 130 9.64 5.49 -8.06
CA GLU A 130 8.54 6.34 -8.49
C GLU A 130 8.52 7.66 -7.70
N GLU A 131 8.08 8.73 -8.35
CA GLU A 131 7.87 10.05 -7.74
C GLU A 131 6.41 10.48 -7.95
N ILE A 132 5.80 11.06 -6.92
CA ILE A 132 4.46 11.64 -7.03
C ILE A 132 4.58 13.03 -7.69
N ASN A 133 4.36 13.08 -9.00
CA ASN A 133 4.28 14.33 -9.74
C ASN A 133 3.00 15.08 -9.35
N ARG A 134 3.14 16.21 -8.66
CA ARG A 134 2.04 17.15 -8.44
C ARG A 134 1.83 17.95 -9.72
N SER A 135 0.79 17.64 -10.47
CA SER A 135 0.28 18.48 -11.57
C SER A 135 -0.26 19.80 -11.04
#